data_AF-A0AAE8NLK2-F1
#
_entry.id   AF-A0AAE8NLK2-F1
#
_cell.length_a   1.000
_cell.length_b   1.000
_cell.length_c   1.000
_cell.angle_alpha   90.00
_cell.angle_beta   90.00
_cell.angle_gamma   90.00
#
_symmetry.space_group_name_H-M   'P 1'
#
loop_
_entity.id
_entity.type
_entity.pdbx_description
1 polymer ?
#
loop_
_entity_poly.entity_id
_entity_poly.type
_entity_poly.pdbx_seq_one_letter_code
_entity_poly.pdbx_strand_id
1 'polypeptide(L)'
;MRMMSLDELIDSVKTFLAGIDPGAPARVTAQTNLLDANLLDSLSLVHFVLFIEQTLRIDIPIGDFVLDSIASVAAIYDHYVLGTPHAASASR
;
A
#
# COMPACT_ATOMS: atom_id res chain seq x y z
N MET A 1 -8.63 6.94 -18.71
CA MET A 1 -7.97 6.35 -17.53
C MET A 1 -8.85 6.61 -16.33
N ARG A 2 -9.44 5.58 -15.72
CA ARG A 2 -10.21 5.76 -14.49
C ARG A 2 -9.18 5.80 -13.37
N MET A 3 -8.95 6.99 -12.84
CA MET A 3 -8.07 7.20 -11.69
C MET A 3 -8.74 6.50 -10.51
N MET A 4 -8.11 5.46 -9.98
CA MET A 4 -8.64 4.73 -8.83
C MET A 4 -8.71 5.71 -7.65
N SER A 5 -9.84 5.74 -6.96
CA SER A 5 -10.02 6.62 -5.80
C SER A 5 -9.42 5.99 -4.55
N LEU A 6 -9.05 6.81 -3.56
CA LEU A 6 -8.52 6.32 -2.28
C LEU A 6 -9.49 5.32 -1.61
N ASP A 7 -10.80 5.58 -1.67
CA ASP A 7 -11.84 4.66 -1.18
C ASP A 7 -11.82 3.29 -1.89
N GLU A 8 -11.63 3.24 -3.20
CA GLU A 8 -11.55 1.98 -3.96
C GLU A 8 -10.30 1.18 -3.58
N LEU A 9 -9.18 1.88 -3.32
CA LEU A 9 -7.96 1.26 -2.83
C LEU A 9 -8.14 0.73 -1.40
N ILE A 10 -8.79 1.48 -0.52
CA ILE A 10 -9.08 1.05 0.85
C ILE A 10 -9.97 -0.19 0.85
N ASP A 11 -11.03 -0.21 0.04
CA ASP A 11 -11.94 -1.35 -0.06
C ASP A 11 -11.23 -2.61 -0.58
N SER A 12 -10.36 -2.44 -1.58
CA SER A 12 -9.49 -3.48 -2.11
C SER A 12 -8.53 -4.05 -1.06
N VAL A 13 -7.86 -3.18 -0.31
CA VAL A 13 -6.93 -3.57 0.76
C VAL A 13 -7.68 -4.24 1.92
N LYS A 14 -8.86 -3.75 2.29
CA LYS A 14 -9.72 -4.40 3.29
C LYS A 14 -10.13 -5.80 2.85
N THR A 15 -10.46 -5.99 1.58
CA THR A 15 -10.80 -7.30 1.02
C THR A 15 -9.61 -8.25 1.06
N PHE A 16 -8.41 -7.77 0.71
CA PHE A 16 -7.17 -8.54 0.82
C PHE A 16 -6.88 -8.95 2.27
N LEU A 17 -7.01 -8.01 3.22
CA LEU A 17 -6.79 -8.26 4.63
C LEU A 17 -7.83 -9.19 5.24
N ALA A 18 -9.10 -9.09 4.83
CA ALA A 18 -10.16 -10.02 5.27
C ALA A 18 -9.85 -11.48 4.89
N GLY A 19 -9.10 -11.71 3.80
CA GLY A 19 -8.64 -13.04 3.40
C GLY A 19 -7.49 -13.58 4.25
N ILE A 20 -6.73 -12.72 4.93
CA ILE A 20 -5.61 -13.08 5.79
C ILE A 20 -6.07 -13.20 7.25
N ASP A 21 -6.80 -12.20 7.74
CA ASP A 21 -7.36 -12.16 9.08
C ASP A 21 -8.76 -11.49 9.05
N PRO A 22 -9.82 -12.19 9.48
CA PRO A 22 -11.19 -11.67 9.42
C PRO A 22 -11.44 -10.48 10.38
N GLY A 23 -10.54 -10.21 11.33
CA GLY A 23 -10.62 -9.08 12.27
C GLY A 23 -9.82 -7.83 11.82
N ALA A 24 -8.85 -8.00 10.93
CA ALA A 24 -8.04 -6.93 10.34
C ALA A 24 -8.85 -5.83 9.65
N PRO A 25 -9.84 -6.10 8.78
CA PRO A 25 -10.53 -5.05 8.01
C PRO A 25 -11.28 -4.05 8.90
N ALA A 26 -11.68 -4.45 10.11
CA ALA A 26 -12.34 -3.56 11.07
C ALA A 26 -11.38 -2.55 11.73
N ARG A 27 -10.06 -2.82 11.68
CA ARG A 27 -9.01 -1.98 12.29
C ARG A 27 -8.23 -1.16 11.26
N VAL A 28 -8.46 -1.42 9.97
CA VAL A 28 -7.71 -0.82 8.86
C VAL A 28 -8.45 0.42 8.35
N THR A 29 -7.81 1.56 8.52
CA THR A 29 -8.18 2.86 7.93
C THR A 29 -7.10 3.32 6.96
N ALA A 30 -7.38 4.37 6.18
CA ALA A 30 -6.43 4.92 5.22
C ALA A 30 -5.08 5.29 5.86
N GLN A 31 -5.08 5.70 7.12
CA GLN A 31 -3.89 6.11 7.88
C GLN A 31 -3.39 5.03 8.85
N THR A 32 -4.04 3.88 8.90
CA THR A 32 -3.57 2.79 9.74
C THR A 32 -2.29 2.22 9.14
N ASN A 33 -1.25 2.14 9.98
CA ASN A 33 0.00 1.51 9.59
C ASN A 33 -0.17 -0.02 9.57
N LEU A 34 -0.20 -0.60 8.37
CA LEU A 34 -0.37 -2.02 8.09
C LEU A 34 0.84 -2.85 8.54
N LEU A 35 2.03 -2.24 8.54
CA LEU A 35 3.27 -2.88 8.99
C LEU A 35 3.32 -2.96 10.51
N ASP A 36 2.96 -1.87 11.19
CA ASP A 36 2.98 -1.76 12.66
C ASP A 36 1.89 -2.60 13.32
N ALA A 37 0.73 -2.72 12.66
CA ALA A 37 -0.38 -3.53 13.13
C ALA A 37 -0.11 -5.05 13.09
N ASN A 38 1.11 -5.48 12.71
CA ASN A 38 1.53 -6.87 12.55
C ASN A 38 0.60 -7.66 11.59
N LEU A 39 -0.04 -6.93 10.67
CA LEU A 39 -1.00 -7.45 9.70
C LEU A 39 -0.31 -7.97 8.43
N LEU A 40 0.89 -7.48 8.14
CA LEU A 40 1.69 -7.87 7.00
C LEU A 40 2.96 -8.58 7.48
N ASP A 41 2.98 -9.90 7.33
CA ASP A 41 4.23 -10.67 7.41
C ASP A 41 5.08 -10.42 6.14
N SER A 42 6.38 -10.68 6.21
CA SER A 42 7.33 -10.61 5.09
C SER A 42 6.79 -11.21 3.77
N LEU A 43 6.06 -12.33 3.83
CA LEU A 43 5.46 -12.96 2.65
C LEU A 43 4.17 -12.25 2.19
N SER A 44 3.31 -11.87 3.13
CA SER A 44 2.09 -11.09 2.85
C SER A 44 2.43 -9.72 2.27
N LEU A 45 3.57 -9.16 2.65
CA LEU A 45 4.09 -7.89 2.18
C LEU A 45 4.45 -7.99 0.69
N VAL A 46 5.17 -9.03 0.27
CA VAL A 46 5.44 -9.27 -1.17
C VAL A 46 4.14 -9.44 -1.96
N HIS A 47 3.18 -10.20 -1.44
CA HIS A 47 1.86 -10.36 -2.07
C HIS A 47 1.10 -9.03 -2.16
N PHE A 48 1.26 -8.17 -1.16
CA PHE A 48 0.66 -6.85 -1.12
C PHE A 48 1.29 -5.90 -2.16
N VAL A 49 2.61 -5.94 -2.34
CA VAL A 49 3.29 -5.18 -3.40
C VAL A 49 2.80 -5.59 -4.78
N LEU A 50 2.79 -6.90 -5.05
CA LEU A 50 2.27 -7.44 -6.31
C LEU A 50 0.80 -7.04 -6.55
N PHE A 51 0.01 -6.98 -5.48
CA PHE A 51 -1.38 -6.53 -5.56
C PHE A 51 -1.48 -5.06 -5.97
N ILE A 52 -0.67 -4.18 -5.37
CA ILE A 52 -0.62 -2.74 -5.71
C ILE A 52 -0.12 -2.54 -7.14
N GLU A 53 0.93 -3.24 -7.55
CA GLU A 53 1.47 -3.22 -8.92
C GLU A 53 0.41 -3.60 -9.95
N GLN A 54 -0.30 -4.71 -9.73
CA GLN A 54 -1.35 -5.17 -10.63
C GLN A 54 -2.55 -4.21 -10.66
N THR A 55 -2.91 -3.66 -9.50
CA THR A 55 -4.06 -2.75 -9.33
C THR A 55 -3.81 -1.41 -10.01
N LEU A 56 -2.64 -0.82 -9.78
CA LEU A 56 -2.25 0.47 -10.34
C LEU A 56 -1.62 0.35 -11.73
N ARG A 57 -1.33 -0.88 -12.18
CA ARG A 57 -0.54 -1.19 -13.40
C ARG A 57 0.80 -0.46 -13.42
N ILE A 58 1.47 -0.47 -12.28
CA ILE A 58 2.83 0.07 -12.10
C ILE A 58 3.79 -1.07 -11.80
N ASP A 59 5.08 -0.80 -11.98
CA ASP A 59 6.16 -1.71 -11.60
C ASP A 59 6.89 -1.05 -10.41
N ILE A 60 6.89 -1.72 -9.27
CA ILE A 60 7.57 -1.30 -8.04
C ILE A 60 8.81 -2.18 -7.91
N PRO A 61 9.99 -1.71 -8.36
CA PRO A 61 11.20 -2.49 -8.23
C PRO A 61 11.48 -2.74 -6.74
N ILE A 62 11.61 -4.01 -6.36
CA ILE A 62 11.86 -4.42 -4.96
C ILE A 62 13.13 -3.76 -4.37
N GLY A 63 14.07 -3.33 -5.21
CA GLY A 63 15.26 -2.58 -4.81
C GLY A 63 15.01 -1.13 -4.37
N ASP A 64 13.94 -0.48 -4.84
CA ASP A 64 13.50 0.87 -4.46
C ASP A 64 12.33 0.83 -3.47
N PHE A 65 12.09 -0.35 -2.90
CA PHE A 65 10.94 -0.60 -2.06
C PHE A 65 11.05 0.10 -0.70
N VAL A 66 10.38 1.24 -0.58
CA VAL A 66 10.30 1.98 0.67
C VAL A 66 9.11 1.48 1.49
N LEU A 67 9.41 0.82 2.62
CA LEU A 67 8.41 0.36 3.59
C LEU A 67 7.48 1.50 4.05
N ASP A 68 7.99 2.73 4.17
CA ASP A 68 7.20 3.90 4.53
C ASP A 68 6.12 4.22 3.48
N SER A 69 6.44 4.07 2.19
CA SER A 69 5.52 4.29 1.07
C SER A 69 4.37 3.28 1.01
N ILE A 70 4.50 2.14 1.68
CA ILE A 70 3.42 1.13 1.80
C ILE A 70 2.94 0.93 3.24
N ALA A 71 3.40 1.76 4.18
CA ALA A 71 3.04 1.67 5.58
C ALA A 71 1.53 1.79 5.76
N SER A 72 0.88 2.68 4.99
CA SER A 72 -0.56 2.90 5.05
C SER A 72 -1.15 3.03 3.66
N VAL A 73 -2.45 2.76 3.50
CA VAL A 73 -3.15 2.91 2.21
C VAL A 73 -3.06 4.34 1.67
N ALA A 74 -3.10 5.34 2.55
CA ALA A 74 -2.89 6.74 2.20
C ALA A 74 -1.46 7.00 1.68
N ALA A 75 -0.44 6.36 2.26
CA ALA A 75 0.94 6.49 1.78
C ALA A 75 1.09 5.90 0.37
N ILE A 76 0.46 4.75 0.11
CA ILE A 76 0.45 4.12 -1.22
C ILE A 76 -0.22 5.05 -2.23
N TYR A 77 -1.37 5.61 -1.85
CA TYR A 77 -2.11 6.52 -2.72
C TYR A 77 -1.33 7.80 -3.00
N ASP A 78 -0.72 8.40 -1.98
CA ASP A 78 0.12 9.58 -2.12
C ASP A 78 1.33 9.30 -3.04
N HIS A 79 2.07 8.24 -2.72
CA HIS A 79 3.33 7.94 -3.40
C HIS A 79 3.14 7.46 -4.84
N TYR A 80 2.17 6.57 -5.08
CA TYR A 80 2.00 5.89 -6.37
C TYR A 80 0.85 6.44 -7.23
N VAL A 81 -0.16 7.10 -6.64
CA VAL A 81 -1.31 7.65 -7.39
C VAL A 81 -1.21 9.16 -7.57
N LEU A 82 -0.88 9.91 -6.51
CA LEU A 82 -0.63 11.34 -6.60
C LEU A 82 0.77 11.65 -7.16
N GLY A 83 1.67 10.66 -7.13
CA GLY A 83 3.00 10.78 -7.71
C GLY A 83 3.82 11.87 -7.04
N THR A 84 3.61 12.12 -5.74
CA THR A 84 4.47 12.97 -4.92
C THR A 84 5.75 12.20 -4.65
N PRO A 85 6.88 12.54 -5.28
CA PRO A 85 8.15 11.91 -4.96
C PRO A 85 8.58 12.37 -3.57
N HIS A 86 8.23 11.61 -2.53
CA HIS A 86 8.80 11.85 -1.20
C HIS A 86 10.30 11.50 -1.11
N ALA A 87 10.94 11.16 -2.24
CA ALA A 87 12.38 10.88 -2.33
C ALA A 87 13.15 11.80 -3.29
N ALA A 88 12.62 12.98 -3.65
CA ALA A 88 13.39 14.01 -4.34
C ALA A 88 14.11 14.97 -3.37
N SER A 89 14.88 14.44 -2.42
CA SER A 89 15.91 15.20 -1.69
C SER A 89 16.86 14.28 -0.92
N ALA A 90 17.73 13.60 -1.66
CA ALA A 90 19.08 13.30 -1.19
C ALA A 90 20.07 13.79 -2.25
N SER A 91 20.01 15.10 -2.54
CA SER A 91 21.11 15.80 -3.19
C SER A 91 22.11 16.22 -2.12
N ARG A 92 23.22 15.48 -1.98
CA ARG A 92 24.56 16.07 -1.97
C ARG A 92 25.66 15.02 -2.02
#